data_AF-A0A7W2GGR9-F1
#
_entry.id   AF-A0A7W2GGR9-F1
#
_cell.length_a   1.000
_cell.length_b   1.000
_cell.length_c   1.000
_cell.angle_alpha   90.00
_cell.angle_beta   90.00
_cell.angle_gamma   90.00
#
_symmetry.space_group_name_H-M   'P 1'
#
loop_
_entity.id
_entity.type
_entity.pdbx_description
1 polymer ?
#
loop_
_entity_poly.entity_id
_entity_poly.type
_entity_poly.pdbx_seq_one_letter_code
_entity_poly.pdbx_strand_id
1 'polypeptide(L)' 'MKLVFATHNAGKLREVKELIGHKYEVIGLSELDDLEDIPENEPTLQGNALVKARTVWNKYGLACFSDDTG' A
#
# COMPACT_ATOMS: atom_id res chain seq x y z
N MET A 1 -5.53 14.93 3.12
CA MET A 1 -6.12 13.87 2.26
C MET A 1 -5.58 12.53 2.74
N LYS A 2 -6.43 11.52 2.88
CA LYS A 2 -6.04 10.16 3.26
C LYS A 2 -5.47 9.42 2.05
N LEU A 3 -4.36 8.73 2.22
CA LEU A 3 -3.67 7.99 1.18
C LEU A 3 -3.27 6.61 1.72
N VAL A 4 -3.74 5.54 1.10
CA VAL A 4 -3.44 4.18 1.55
C VAL A 4 -2.14 3.71 0.91
N PHE A 5 -1.18 3.30 1.71
CA PHE A 5 -0.03 2.54 1.24
C PHE A 5 -0.35 1.05 1.36
N ALA A 6 -0.49 0.37 0.22
CA ALA A 6 -0.83 -1.05 0.13
C ALA A 6 0.36 -1.92 0.54
N THR A 7 0.69 -1.90 1.84
CA THR A 7 1.76 -2.67 2.48
C THR A 7 1.34 -3.11 3.89
N HIS A 8 1.78 -4.31 4.28
CA HIS A 8 1.78 -4.79 5.67
C HIS A 8 3.09 -4.49 6.40
N ASN A 9 4.10 -3.96 5.70
CA ASN A 9 5.41 -3.69 6.28
C ASN A 9 5.40 -2.37 7.06
N ALA A 10 5.37 -2.47 8.40
CA ALA A 10 5.38 -1.32 9.30
C ALA A 10 6.63 -0.42 9.16
N GLY A 11 7.78 -0.99 8.80
CA GLY A 11 9.01 -0.25 8.55
C GLY A 11 8.88 0.67 7.34
N LYS A 12 8.46 0.12 6.19
CA LYS A 12 8.18 0.90 4.97
C LYS A 12 7.11 1.96 5.21
N LEU A 13 6.03 1.62 5.94
CA LEU A 13 4.99 2.57 6.27
C LEU A 13 5.54 3.76 7.07
N ARG A 14 6.39 3.50 8.08
CA ARG A 14 7.04 4.55 8.87
C ARG A 14 7.91 5.47 7.99
N GLU A 15 8.74 4.90 7.13
CA GLU A 15 9.59 5.67 6.22
C GLU A 15 8.77 6.58 5.29
N VAL A 16 7.68 6.07 4.72
CA VAL A 16 6.82 6.89 3.85
C VAL A 16 6.07 7.95 4.65
N LYS A 17 5.60 7.64 5.87
CA LYS A 17 5.02 8.64 6.79
C LYS A 17 6.01 9.77 7.08
N GLU A 18 7.29 9.46 7.29
CA GLU A 18 8.33 10.48 7.50
C GLU A 18 8.54 11.36 6.26
N LEU A 19 8.51 10.77 5.05
CA LEU A 19 8.75 11.51 3.80
C LEU A 19 7.60 12.44 3.40
N ILE A 20 6.34 11.97 3.50
CA ILE A 20 5.18 12.70 2.94
C ILE A 20 4.04 12.94 3.94
N GLY A 21 4.18 12.53 5.19
CA GLY A 21 3.14 12.65 6.23
C GLY A 21 2.75 14.10 6.55
N HIS A 22 3.60 15.07 6.22
CA HIS A 22 3.28 16.50 6.34
C HIS A 22 2.24 16.99 5.32
N LYS A 23 1.99 16.24 4.23
CA LYS A 23 0.99 16.55 3.18
C LYS A 23 -0.19 15.58 3.18
N TYR A 24 0.04 14.33 3.57
CA TYR A 24 -0.95 13.26 3.47
C TYR A 24 -1.06 12.48 4.78
N GLU A 25 -2.29 12.07 5.12
CA GLU A 25 -2.51 11.06 6.15
C GLU A 25 -2.29 9.69 5.50
N VAL A 26 -1.06 9.18 5.60
CA VAL A 26 -0.70 7.88 5.03
C VAL A 26 -1.09 6.79 6.02
N ILE A 27 -1.83 5.78 5.57
CA ILE A 27 -2.18 4.60 6.38
C ILE A 27 -1.80 3.31 5.67
N GLY A 28 -1.43 2.28 6.42
CA GLY A 28 -1.12 0.94 5.89
C GLY A 28 -2.31 0.00 5.89
N LEU A 29 -2.12 -1.22 5.38
CA LEU A 29 -3.17 -2.26 5.37
C LEU A 29 -3.55 -2.71 6.78
N SER A 30 -2.56 -2.86 7.67
CA SER A 30 -2.83 -3.21 9.07
C SER A 30 -3.60 -2.12 9.83
N GLU A 31 -3.51 -0.86 9.42
CA GLU A 31 -4.30 0.25 9.99
C GLU A 31 -5.72 0.32 9.40
N LEU A 32 -6.00 -0.44 8.34
CA LEU A 32 -7.33 -0.63 7.74
C LEU A 32 -8.03 -1.90 8.25
N ASP A 33 -7.43 -2.61 9.19
CA ASP A 33 -7.82 -3.97 9.60
C ASP A 33 -7.91 -4.94 8.40
N ASP A 34 -7.21 -4.66 7.30
CA ASP A 34 -7.00 -5.61 6.22
C ASP A 34 -5.80 -6.48 6.59
N LEU A 35 -6.03 -7.78 6.79
CA LEU A 35 -5.00 -8.75 7.15
C LEU A 35 -4.83 -9.82 6.06
N GLU A 36 -5.54 -9.67 4.94
CA GLU A 36 -5.40 -10.58 3.81
C GLU A 36 -4.08 -10.32 3.09
N ASP A 37 -3.39 -11.41 2.72
CA ASP A 37 -2.23 -11.33 1.84
C ASP A 37 -2.70 -11.07 0.41
N ILE A 38 -2.05 -10.12 -0.25
CA ILE A 38 -2.28 -9.84 -1.67
C ILE A 38 -1.30 -10.69 -2.48
N PRO A 39 -1.77 -11.56 -3.39
CA PRO A 39 -0.88 -12.42 -4.18
C PRO A 39 0.10 -11.61 -5.04
N GLU A 40 1.37 -12.02 -5.03
CA GLU A 40 2.48 -11.42 -5.80
C GLU A 40 2.92 -12.36 -6.92
N ASN A 41 1.99 -12.72 -7.81
CA ASN A 41 2.21 -13.70 -8.88
C ASN A 41 2.57 -13.08 -10.23
N GLU A 42 2.77 -11.78 -10.30
CA GLU A 42 3.11 -11.11 -11.56
C GLU A 42 4.58 -11.34 -11.92
N PRO A 43 4.92 -11.41 -13.21
CA PRO A 43 6.30 -11.66 -13.64
C PRO A 43 7.24 -10.46 -13.44
N THR A 44 6.72 -9.32 -12.98
CA THR A 44 7.48 -8.08 -12.79
C THR A 44 7.11 -7.40 -11.47
N LEU A 45 8.08 -6.73 -10.84
CA LEU A 45 7.86 -5.93 -9.63
C LEU A 45 6.79 -4.86 -9.85
N GLN A 46 6.79 -4.22 -11.02
CA GLN A 46 5.77 -3.24 -11.40
C GLN A 46 4.37 -3.88 -11.46
N GLY A 47 4.27 -5.13 -11.94
CA GLY A 47 3.03 -5.89 -11.94
C GLY A 47 2.50 -6.14 -10.54
N ASN A 48 3.36 -6.64 -9.64
CA ASN A 48 2.99 -6.90 -8.25
C ASN A 48 2.58 -5.62 -7.51
N ALA A 49 3.35 -4.52 -7.65
CA ALA A 49 2.98 -3.23 -7.08
C ALA A 49 1.61 -2.75 -7.58
N LEU A 50 1.34 -2.94 -8.88
CA LEU A 50 0.08 -2.57 -9.50
C LEU A 50 -1.11 -3.43 -9.03
N VAL A 51 -0.89 -4.74 -8.84
CA VAL A 51 -1.88 -5.66 -8.26
C VAL A 51 -2.20 -5.23 -6.82
N LYS A 52 -1.19 -4.96 -5.99
CA LYS A 52 -1.37 -4.47 -4.62
C LYS A 52 -2.23 -3.21 -4.56
N ALA A 53 -1.89 -2.18 -5.35
CA ALA A 53 -2.67 -0.95 -5.39
C ALA A 53 -4.11 -1.17 -5.89
N ARG A 54 -4.31 -1.98 -6.94
CA ARG A 54 -5.66 -2.27 -7.47
C ARG A 54 -6.52 -3.02 -6.47
N THR A 55 -5.97 -3.99 -5.74
CA THR A 55 -6.71 -4.73 -4.72
C THR A 55 -7.28 -3.78 -3.68
N VAL A 56 -6.46 -2.85 -3.17
CA VAL A 56 -6.92 -1.81 -2.23
C VAL A 56 -7.97 -0.90 -2.84
N TRP A 57 -7.76 -0.40 -4.05
CA TRP A 57 -8.76 0.43 -4.75
C TRP A 57 -10.09 -0.30 -4.91
N ASN A 58 -10.06 -1.56 -5.36
CA ASN A 58 -11.27 -2.36 -5.61
C ASN A 58 -12.01 -2.70 -4.31
N LYS A 59 -11.30 -2.95 -3.21
CA LYS A 59 -11.89 -3.35 -1.92
C LYS A 59 -12.44 -2.15 -1.14
N TYR A 60 -11.76 -0.99 -1.21
CA TYR A 60 -12.06 0.16 -0.33
C TYR A 60 -12.47 1.43 -1.07
N GLY A 61 -12.21 1.54 -2.37
CA GLY A 61 -12.46 2.78 -3.14
C GLY A 61 -11.60 3.97 -2.68
N LEU A 62 -10.48 3.71 -1.99
CA LEU A 62 -9.60 4.73 -1.43
C LEU A 62 -8.40 5.00 -2.36
N ALA A 63 -8.00 6.27 -2.44
CA ALA A 63 -6.76 6.64 -3.11
C ALA A 63 -5.58 5.90 -2.47
N CYS A 64 -4.81 5.20 -3.30
CA CYS A 64 -3.77 4.30 -2.81
C CYS A 64 -2.57 4.24 -3.75
N PHE A 65 -1.46 3.75 -3.22
CA PHE A 65 -0.25 3.42 -3.94
C PHE A 65 0.38 2.17 -3.31
N SER A 66 1.31 1.55 -4.02
CA SER A 66 2.08 0.42 -3.52
C SER A 66 3.52 0.51 -4.00
N ASP A 67 4.36 -0.32 -3.41
CA ASP A 67 5.76 -0.53 -3.72
C ASP A 67 6.00 -2.04 -3.74
N ASP A 68 6.86 -2.49 -4.65
CA ASP A 68 7.31 -3.87 -4.65
C ASP A 68 8.82 -3.95 -4.85
N THR A 69 9.45 -4.80 -4.04
CA THR A 69 10.91 -4.93 -3.96
C THR A 69 11.25 -6.41 -3.86
N GLY A 70 12.18 -6.87 -4.71
CA GLY A 70 12.79 -8.20 -4.66
C GLY A 70 14.26 -8.14 -4.28
#